data_AF-M5S5F1-F1
#
_entry.id   AF-M5S5F1-F1
#
_cell.length_a   1.000
_cell.length_b   1.000
_cell.length_c   1.000
_cell.angle_alpha   90.00
_cell.angle_beta   90.00
_cell.angle_gamma   90.00
#
_symmetry.space_group_name_H-M   'P 1'
#
loop_
_entity.id
_entity.type
_entity.pdbx_description
1 polymer ?
#
loop_
_entity_poly.entity_id
_entity_poly.type
_entity_poly.pdbx_seq_one_letter_code
_entity_poly.pdbx_strand_id
1 'polypeptide(L)'
;MWEQISNPSQVGGTWNAMGPTPDEITYVPWTIDIPSYRCPSDPGVGLPALGRTNYAACIGDSCDETAYGPWPNTRMIGMTRTRAQTAQKAHRGFFKPFDVTKFRDCLDGLANTIAMGEIATSLGDKDNRTVLPNFTSGSNNATMSAIRDNPKACEGVIDPARPRFWTADSRPTRARGYRWADAKTIFSGMTTILPPNSEICSRTNGDDLNVVGSVSSYHQGGGHVLMGDGAVKFITDSIEAGNARAGMVWASGTGAQAPGSQSPYGLWGALGTRASKEVISEF
;
A
#
# COMPACT_ATOMS: atom_id res chain seq x y z
N MET A 1 -14.05 2.50 -22.03
CA MET A 1 -12.80 2.86 -21.31
C MET A 1 -11.61 2.04 -21.80
N TRP A 2 -11.65 0.70 -21.73
CA TRP A 2 -10.55 -0.16 -22.24
C TRP A 2 -10.08 0.23 -23.65
N GLU A 3 -11.01 0.36 -24.61
CA GLU A 3 -10.69 0.78 -25.98
C GLU A 3 -9.94 2.11 -26.09
N GLN A 4 -10.14 3.05 -25.15
CA GLN A 4 -9.41 4.33 -25.15
C GLN A 4 -8.00 4.17 -24.58
N ILE A 5 -7.79 3.21 -23.67
CA ILE A 5 -6.51 2.93 -23.04
C ILE A 5 -5.65 2.04 -23.94
N SER A 6 -6.24 1.01 -24.54
CA SER A 6 -5.50 0.02 -25.34
C SER A 6 -5.03 0.53 -26.71
N ASN A 7 -5.50 1.70 -27.15
CA ASN A 7 -5.19 2.28 -28.45
C ASN A 7 -4.50 3.65 -28.31
N PRO A 8 -3.69 4.09 -29.29
CA PRO A 8 -3.15 5.44 -29.32
C PRO A 8 -4.26 6.51 -29.32
N SER A 9 -3.98 7.67 -28.74
CA SER A 9 -4.93 8.78 -28.65
C SER A 9 -4.28 10.11 -29.01
N GLN A 10 -5.07 11.01 -29.61
CA GLN A 10 -4.69 12.41 -29.92
C GLN A 10 -5.47 13.42 -29.06
N VAL A 11 -6.30 12.95 -28.12
CA VAL A 11 -7.11 13.81 -27.24
C VAL A 11 -6.26 14.29 -26.07
N GLY A 12 -6.15 15.61 -25.89
CA GLY A 12 -5.37 16.22 -24.80
C GLY A 12 -3.85 16.11 -24.94
N GLY A 13 -3.36 15.46 -26.00
CA GLY A 13 -1.95 15.23 -26.30
C GLY A 13 -1.78 14.06 -27.26
N THR A 14 -0.53 13.71 -27.62
CA THR A 14 -0.20 12.55 -28.44
C THR A 14 0.26 11.40 -27.54
N TRP A 15 -0.56 10.36 -27.44
CA TRP A 15 -0.36 9.26 -26.52
C TRP A 15 -0.23 7.94 -27.25
N ASN A 16 0.73 7.12 -26.84
CA ASN A 16 0.84 5.73 -27.27
C ASN A 16 -0.29 4.89 -26.67
N ALA A 17 -0.46 3.67 -27.18
CA ALA A 17 -1.27 2.66 -26.49
C ALA A 17 -0.77 2.47 -25.04
N MET A 18 -1.71 2.22 -24.12
CA MET A 18 -1.55 2.18 -22.66
C MET A 18 -1.31 3.54 -21.97
N GLY A 19 -1.36 4.63 -22.73
CA GLY A 19 -1.33 5.99 -22.19
C GLY A 19 0.01 6.42 -21.56
N PRO A 20 0.07 7.65 -21.04
CA PRO A 20 1.20 8.19 -20.29
C PRO A 20 1.17 7.72 -18.83
N THR A 21 2.07 8.25 -18.00
CA THR A 21 2.03 8.02 -16.56
C THR A 21 0.68 8.46 -15.96
N PRO A 22 0.14 7.75 -14.94
CA PRO A 22 -1.19 8.03 -14.37
C PRO A 22 -1.38 9.40 -13.71
N ASP A 23 -0.33 10.22 -13.60
CA ASP A 23 -0.39 11.59 -13.11
C ASP A 23 -0.73 12.64 -14.18
N GLU A 24 -0.82 12.22 -15.44
CA GLU A 24 -1.13 13.09 -16.57
C GLU A 24 -2.64 13.36 -16.65
N ILE A 25 -3.04 14.54 -16.16
CA ILE A 25 -4.45 14.97 -16.14
C ILE A 25 -5.04 15.17 -17.54
N THR A 26 -4.21 15.45 -18.54
CA THR A 26 -4.67 15.67 -19.91
C THR A 26 -5.02 14.36 -20.64
N TYR A 27 -4.61 13.20 -20.10
CA TYR A 27 -5.07 11.90 -20.56
C TYR A 27 -6.37 11.51 -19.84
N VAL A 28 -7.49 11.88 -20.47
CA VAL A 28 -8.86 11.76 -19.91
C VAL A 28 -9.17 10.38 -19.28
N PRO A 29 -8.77 9.21 -19.83
CA PRO A 29 -9.06 7.94 -19.19
C PRO A 29 -8.58 7.83 -17.73
N TRP A 30 -7.47 8.48 -17.37
CA TRP A 30 -6.99 8.49 -15.99
C TRP A 30 -7.86 9.31 -15.04
N THR A 31 -8.65 10.25 -15.52
CA THR A 31 -9.45 11.13 -14.66
C THR A 31 -10.87 10.61 -14.38
N ILE A 32 -11.22 9.46 -14.95
CA ILE A 32 -12.56 8.87 -14.83
C ILE A 32 -12.65 8.04 -13.53
N ASP A 33 -13.68 8.33 -12.72
CA ASP A 33 -14.08 7.47 -11.61
C ASP A 33 -14.80 6.23 -12.14
N ILE A 34 -14.30 5.05 -11.79
CA ILE A 34 -14.90 3.77 -12.16
C ILE A 34 -15.80 3.34 -11.00
N PRO A 35 -17.13 3.21 -11.18
CA PRO A 35 -18.04 2.92 -10.07
C PRO A 35 -17.70 1.64 -9.31
N SER A 36 -17.23 0.59 -9.99
CA SER A 36 -16.83 -0.68 -9.36
C SER A 36 -15.55 -0.57 -8.53
N TYR A 37 -14.81 0.53 -8.62
CA TYR A 37 -13.64 0.79 -7.79
C TYR A 37 -13.96 1.64 -6.56
N ARG A 38 -15.23 2.01 -6.38
CA ARG A 38 -15.68 2.87 -5.28
C ARG A 38 -16.46 2.06 -4.26
N CYS A 39 -16.15 2.30 -2.99
CA CYS A 39 -16.93 1.84 -1.87
C CYS A 39 -18.09 2.83 -1.63
N PRO A 40 -19.35 2.38 -1.53
CA PRO A 40 -20.49 3.27 -1.29
C PRO A 40 -20.39 4.11 0.00
N SER A 41 -19.60 3.67 0.99
CA SER A 41 -19.40 4.41 2.24
C SER A 41 -18.41 5.57 2.12
N ASP A 42 -17.69 5.67 1.00
CA ASP A 42 -16.64 6.68 0.82
C ASP A 42 -17.19 7.92 0.09
N PRO A 43 -17.30 9.09 0.76
CA PRO A 43 -17.89 10.29 0.17
C PRO A 43 -16.91 11.07 -0.72
N GLY A 44 -15.67 10.59 -0.89
CA GLY A 44 -14.63 11.30 -1.63
C GLY A 44 -14.97 11.43 -3.11
N VAL A 45 -14.88 12.65 -3.64
CA VAL A 45 -15.13 12.97 -5.04
C VAL A 45 -14.18 14.05 -5.54
N GLY A 46 -14.01 14.14 -6.86
CA GLY A 46 -13.37 15.27 -7.51
C GLY A 46 -11.89 15.48 -7.19
N LEU A 47 -11.42 16.69 -7.51
CA LEU A 47 -10.03 17.08 -7.39
C LEU A 47 -9.54 17.05 -5.92
N PRO A 48 -8.23 16.81 -5.69
CA PRO A 48 -7.18 16.66 -6.70
C PRO A 48 -6.94 15.19 -7.12
N ALA A 49 -7.90 14.29 -6.89
CA ALA A 49 -7.83 12.92 -7.40
C ALA A 49 -7.98 12.89 -8.93
N LEU A 50 -7.30 11.95 -9.57
CA LEU A 50 -7.42 11.61 -10.99
C LEU A 50 -7.99 10.20 -11.07
N GLY A 51 -9.29 10.06 -10.81
CA GLY A 51 -9.97 8.77 -10.73
C GLY A 51 -9.67 8.01 -9.43
N ARG A 52 -10.66 7.90 -8.54
CA ARG A 52 -10.51 7.29 -7.23
C ARG A 52 -10.62 5.77 -7.24
N THR A 53 -9.93 5.12 -6.30
CA THR A 53 -10.12 3.71 -5.93
C THR A 53 -10.21 3.55 -4.42
N ASN A 54 -11.07 2.64 -3.97
CA ASN A 54 -11.17 2.16 -2.60
C ASN A 54 -10.57 0.78 -2.42
N TYR A 55 -9.97 0.19 -3.46
CA TYR A 55 -9.44 -1.16 -3.40
C TYR A 55 -7.96 -1.16 -3.76
N ALA A 56 -7.16 -1.77 -2.88
CA ALA A 56 -5.71 -1.71 -2.92
C ALA A 56 -5.08 -3.10 -2.82
N ALA A 57 -4.09 -3.36 -3.67
CA ALA A 57 -3.37 -4.63 -3.71
C ALA A 57 -2.55 -4.84 -2.43
N CYS A 58 -2.61 -6.04 -1.86
CA CYS A 58 -1.81 -6.42 -0.71
C CYS A 58 -0.37 -6.73 -1.14
N ILE A 59 0.58 -5.88 -0.69
CA ILE A 59 2.01 -6.06 -0.91
C ILE A 59 2.73 -6.70 0.29
N GLY A 60 1.95 -7.07 1.31
CA GLY A 60 2.38 -7.84 2.47
C GLY A 60 2.71 -6.98 3.67
N ASP A 61 3.55 -7.50 4.54
CA ASP A 61 3.82 -6.99 5.87
C ASP A 61 5.22 -6.33 5.98
N SER A 62 5.75 -5.86 4.85
CA SER A 62 6.96 -5.04 4.78
C SER A 62 6.82 -4.06 3.63
N CYS A 63 7.09 -2.78 3.88
CA CYS A 63 7.11 -1.76 2.83
C CYS A 63 8.54 -1.47 2.33
N ASP A 64 9.54 -2.25 2.75
CA ASP A 64 10.94 -2.06 2.37
C ASP A 64 11.14 -2.30 0.86
N GLU A 65 11.75 -1.31 0.20
CA GLU A 65 12.06 -1.31 -1.23
C GLU A 65 10.89 -1.62 -2.18
N THR A 66 9.64 -1.45 -1.74
CA THR A 66 8.44 -1.65 -2.56
C THR A 66 8.35 -0.67 -3.75
N ALA A 67 9.13 0.42 -3.72
CA ALA A 67 9.28 1.40 -4.80
C ALA A 67 10.02 0.96 -6.06
N TYR A 68 10.84 -0.08 -5.98
CA TYR A 68 11.72 -0.46 -7.09
C TYR A 68 11.41 -1.85 -7.64
N GLY A 69 10.75 -2.71 -6.86
CA GLY A 69 10.54 -4.09 -7.28
C GLY A 69 11.88 -4.78 -7.59
N PRO A 70 11.92 -5.72 -8.55
CA PRO A 70 13.15 -6.37 -8.97
C PRO A 70 14.02 -5.52 -9.92
N TRP A 71 13.66 -4.26 -10.17
CA TRP A 71 14.30 -3.43 -11.19
C TRP A 71 15.40 -2.51 -10.62
N PRO A 72 16.43 -2.16 -11.42
CA PRO A 72 17.40 -1.15 -11.04
C PRO A 72 16.77 0.25 -10.93
N ASN A 73 17.48 1.20 -10.33
CA ASN A 73 17.00 2.59 -10.16
C ASN A 73 16.62 3.28 -11.49
N THR A 74 17.16 2.83 -12.62
CA THR A 74 16.80 3.30 -13.98
C THR A 74 15.49 2.71 -14.52
N ARG A 75 14.83 1.81 -13.77
CA ARG A 75 13.62 1.06 -14.15
C ARG A 75 13.72 0.37 -15.52
N MET A 76 14.95 0.11 -15.98
CA MET A 76 15.20 -0.66 -17.19
C MET A 76 15.03 -2.16 -16.90
N ILE A 77 14.37 -2.85 -17.83
CA ILE A 77 14.25 -4.30 -17.82
C ILE A 77 15.68 -4.88 -17.92
N GLY A 78 16.14 -5.50 -16.84
CA GLY A 78 17.53 -5.94 -16.71
C GLY A 78 17.90 -6.01 -15.24
N MET A 79 17.66 -7.18 -14.65
CA MET A 79 17.91 -7.45 -13.22
C MET A 79 19.33 -7.05 -12.82
N THR A 80 19.47 -6.04 -11.96
CA THR A 80 20.67 -6.01 -11.11
C THR A 80 20.45 -7.04 -10.01
N ARG A 81 21.39 -7.98 -9.86
CA ARG A 81 21.29 -9.12 -8.92
C ARG A 81 20.86 -8.69 -7.51
N THR A 82 21.29 -7.52 -7.04
CA THR A 82 21.04 -7.03 -5.68
C THR A 82 19.60 -6.61 -5.40
N ARG A 83 18.93 -5.91 -6.33
CA ARG A 83 17.54 -5.45 -6.12
C ARG A 83 16.55 -6.61 -6.25
N ALA A 84 16.75 -7.49 -7.22
CA ALA A 84 15.96 -8.70 -7.35
C ALA A 84 16.06 -9.59 -6.08
N GLN A 85 17.25 -9.74 -5.52
CA GLN A 85 17.44 -10.43 -4.24
C GLN A 85 16.74 -9.73 -3.08
N THR A 86 16.69 -8.40 -3.08
CA THR A 86 16.01 -7.64 -2.02
C THR A 86 14.50 -7.79 -2.12
N ALA A 87 13.94 -7.60 -3.32
CA ALA A 87 12.53 -7.82 -3.62
C ALA A 87 12.09 -9.24 -3.23
N GLN A 88 12.89 -10.26 -3.56
CA GLN A 88 12.58 -11.64 -3.19
C GLN A 88 12.48 -11.85 -1.67
N LYS A 89 13.25 -11.10 -0.88
CA LYS A 89 13.33 -11.23 0.57
C LYS A 89 12.30 -10.38 1.32
N ALA A 90 11.97 -9.18 0.80
CA ALA A 90 11.13 -8.20 1.47
C ALA A 90 9.68 -8.15 0.92
N HIS A 91 9.44 -8.47 -0.35
CA HIS A 91 8.11 -8.35 -0.97
C HIS A 91 7.30 -9.62 -0.72
N ARG A 92 6.69 -9.70 0.47
CA ARG A 92 6.05 -10.92 0.97
C ARG A 92 4.55 -11.05 0.67
N GLY A 93 3.93 -10.01 0.11
CA GLY A 93 2.49 -9.92 -0.18
C GLY A 93 1.91 -10.99 -1.09
N PHE A 94 0.59 -10.99 -1.28
CA PHE A 94 -0.01 -11.73 -2.39
C PHE A 94 0.54 -11.22 -3.73
N PHE A 95 0.61 -9.90 -3.88
CA PHE A 95 1.25 -9.23 -5.02
C PHE A 95 2.66 -8.76 -4.66
N LYS A 96 3.57 -8.85 -5.64
CA LYS A 96 4.90 -8.26 -5.57
C LYS A 96 4.94 -6.99 -6.41
N PRO A 97 5.42 -5.85 -5.90
CA PRO A 97 5.62 -4.65 -6.71
C PRO A 97 6.50 -4.94 -7.94
N PHE A 98 5.99 -4.62 -9.12
CA PHE A 98 6.69 -4.73 -10.41
C PHE A 98 7.23 -6.14 -10.74
N ASP A 99 6.65 -7.19 -10.16
CA ASP A 99 7.05 -8.57 -10.39
C ASP A 99 5.82 -9.49 -10.52
N VAL A 100 6.03 -10.64 -11.14
CA VAL A 100 4.96 -11.61 -11.41
C VAL A 100 4.73 -12.47 -10.17
N THR A 101 3.45 -12.65 -9.85
CA THR A 101 2.95 -13.57 -8.82
C THR A 101 1.93 -14.53 -9.44
N LYS A 102 1.88 -15.75 -8.93
CA LYS A 102 0.95 -16.80 -9.34
C LYS A 102 0.29 -17.41 -8.10
N PHE A 103 -0.90 -17.98 -8.24
CA PHE A 103 -1.59 -18.64 -7.12
C PHE A 103 -0.75 -19.73 -6.44
N ARG A 104 0.05 -20.49 -7.20
CA ARG A 104 0.98 -21.49 -6.64
C ARG A 104 2.07 -20.90 -5.74
N ASP A 105 2.30 -19.59 -5.80
CA ASP A 105 3.28 -18.91 -4.96
C ASP A 105 2.70 -18.59 -3.55
N CYS A 106 1.39 -18.80 -3.35
CA CYS A 106 0.70 -18.71 -2.06
C CYS A 106 0.79 -20.04 -1.31
N LEU A 107 1.96 -20.34 -0.76
CA LEU A 107 2.25 -21.57 -0.03
C LEU A 107 1.50 -21.69 1.31
N ASP A 108 1.04 -20.56 1.85
CA ASP A 108 0.26 -20.51 3.10
C ASP A 108 -1.25 -20.79 2.85
N GLY A 109 -1.63 -20.93 1.57
CA GLY A 109 -2.97 -21.23 1.11
C GLY A 109 -3.73 -19.99 0.66
N LEU A 110 -4.45 -20.09 -0.47
CA LEU A 110 -5.22 -18.95 -1.02
C LEU A 110 -6.29 -18.42 -0.07
N ALA A 111 -6.93 -19.29 0.72
CA ALA A 111 -7.92 -18.91 1.74
C ALA A 111 -7.31 -18.16 2.94
N ASN A 112 -5.98 -18.21 3.08
CA ASN A 112 -5.21 -17.64 4.19
C ASN A 112 -4.31 -16.49 3.77
N THR A 113 -4.35 -16.07 2.51
CA THR A 113 -3.57 -14.93 2.02
C THR A 113 -4.50 -13.84 1.49
N ILE A 114 -4.39 -12.63 2.04
CA ILE A 114 -5.11 -11.45 1.59
C ILE A 114 -4.53 -10.99 0.25
N ALA A 115 -5.35 -10.94 -0.79
CA ALA A 115 -5.00 -10.42 -2.10
C ALA A 115 -5.16 -8.90 -2.18
N MET A 116 -6.26 -8.37 -1.64
CA MET A 116 -6.63 -6.96 -1.77
C MET A 116 -7.41 -6.51 -0.55
N GLY A 117 -7.38 -5.22 -0.22
CA GLY A 117 -8.16 -4.67 0.87
C GLY A 117 -8.78 -3.32 0.54
N GLU A 118 -9.80 -2.97 1.32
CA GLU A 118 -10.45 -1.67 1.27
C GLU A 118 -9.52 -0.57 1.79
N ILE A 119 -9.48 0.57 1.11
CA ILE A 119 -8.80 1.79 1.57
C ILE A 119 -9.75 2.98 1.54
N ALA A 120 -9.70 3.79 2.58
CA ALA A 120 -10.41 5.06 2.63
C ALA A 120 -9.68 6.07 1.75
N THR A 121 -10.46 6.87 1.06
CA THR A 121 -9.99 7.86 0.10
C THR A 121 -9.97 9.24 0.78
N SER A 122 -8.93 10.03 0.57
CA SER A 122 -8.79 11.29 1.34
C SER A 122 -9.85 12.33 1.00
N LEU A 123 -10.32 13.05 2.01
CA LEU A 123 -11.30 14.14 1.92
C LEU A 123 -10.64 15.52 2.03
N GLY A 124 -9.31 15.59 2.11
CA GLY A 124 -8.57 16.85 2.27
C GLY A 124 -8.58 17.39 3.71
N ASP A 125 -8.86 16.55 4.69
CA ASP A 125 -9.12 16.90 6.09
C ASP A 125 -7.96 16.56 7.06
N LYS A 126 -6.80 16.13 6.53
CA LYS A 126 -5.67 15.61 7.30
C LYS A 126 -5.96 14.30 8.06
N ASP A 127 -6.96 13.51 7.65
CA ASP A 127 -7.20 12.18 8.23
C ASP A 127 -5.94 11.31 8.10
N ASN A 128 -5.48 10.79 9.25
CA ASN A 128 -4.20 10.11 9.39
C ASN A 128 -4.14 8.75 8.71
N ARG A 129 -5.25 8.23 8.22
CA ARG A 129 -5.33 7.02 7.41
C ARG A 129 -5.22 7.31 5.92
N THR A 130 -5.51 8.54 5.51
CA THR A 130 -5.75 8.86 4.09
C THR A 130 -4.73 9.80 3.47
N VAL A 131 -3.98 10.56 4.26
CA VAL A 131 -2.94 11.47 3.75
C VAL A 131 -1.67 11.38 4.56
N LEU A 132 -0.50 11.50 3.91
CA LEU A 132 0.79 11.42 4.59
C LEU A 132 1.09 12.73 5.34
N PRO A 133 1.65 12.65 6.56
CA PRO A 133 2.18 13.82 7.24
C PRO A 133 3.56 14.19 6.69
N ASN A 134 3.96 15.45 6.87
CA ASN A 134 5.33 15.89 6.66
C ASN A 134 6.22 15.41 7.82
N PHE A 135 6.62 14.13 7.76
CA PHE A 135 7.53 13.50 8.72
C PHE A 135 8.95 13.33 8.13
N THR A 136 9.97 13.69 8.92
CA THR A 136 11.38 13.58 8.55
C THR A 136 12.21 13.17 9.76
N SER A 137 13.10 12.19 9.58
CA SER A 137 14.11 11.78 10.55
C SER A 137 15.49 11.87 9.90
N GLY A 138 16.05 13.08 9.82
CA GLY A 138 17.31 13.37 9.14
C GLY A 138 17.14 13.48 7.62
N SER A 139 17.67 12.53 6.86
CA SER A 139 17.53 12.47 5.40
C SER A 139 16.36 11.58 4.96
N ASN A 140 16.02 11.60 3.66
CA ASN A 140 15.01 10.70 3.09
C ASN A 140 15.31 9.22 3.33
N ASN A 141 16.59 8.82 3.25
CA ASN A 141 17.00 7.43 3.51
C ASN A 141 16.94 7.11 5.00
N ALA A 142 17.36 8.04 5.87
CA ALA A 142 17.27 7.87 7.31
C ALA A 142 15.81 7.79 7.80
N THR A 143 14.92 8.56 7.18
CA THR A 143 13.47 8.49 7.45
C THR A 143 12.89 7.13 7.09
N MET A 144 13.25 6.58 5.92
CA MET A 144 12.79 5.23 5.55
C MET A 144 13.38 4.15 6.45
N SER A 145 14.65 4.25 6.85
CA SER A 145 15.22 3.33 7.84
C SER A 145 14.48 3.40 9.18
N ALA A 146 14.16 4.62 9.66
CA ALA A 146 13.41 4.81 10.90
C ALA A 146 12.00 4.19 10.83
N ILE A 147 11.31 4.33 9.69
CA ILE A 147 9.99 3.73 9.47
C ILE A 147 10.09 2.21 9.34
N ARG A 148 11.08 1.69 8.62
CA ARG A 148 11.33 0.24 8.51
C ARG A 148 11.58 -0.37 9.88
N ASP A 149 12.37 0.27 10.73
CA ASP A 149 12.74 -0.25 12.05
C ASP A 149 11.66 0.02 13.11
N ASN A 150 10.75 0.97 12.86
CA ASN A 150 9.57 1.26 13.67
C ASN A 150 8.41 1.81 12.80
N PRO A 151 7.44 0.96 12.39
CA PRO A 151 6.32 1.37 11.55
C PRO A 151 5.45 2.49 12.14
N LYS A 152 5.45 2.65 13.47
CA LYS A 152 4.78 3.73 14.22
C LYS A 152 5.59 5.04 14.27
N ALA A 153 6.62 5.23 13.46
CA ALA A 153 7.49 6.42 13.52
C ALA A 153 6.73 7.76 13.36
N CYS A 154 5.62 7.78 12.63
CA CYS A 154 4.80 8.99 12.44
C CYS A 154 3.83 9.29 13.60
N GLU A 155 3.70 8.42 14.60
CA GLU A 155 2.72 8.57 15.68
C GLU A 155 2.88 9.89 16.47
N GLY A 156 4.12 10.38 16.61
CA GLY A 156 4.41 11.62 17.33
C GLY A 156 3.82 12.90 16.71
N VAL A 157 3.30 12.83 15.47
CA VAL A 157 2.62 13.96 14.81
C VAL A 157 1.10 13.76 14.69
N ILE A 158 0.52 12.77 15.38
CA ILE A 158 -0.93 12.64 15.55
C ILE A 158 -1.43 13.74 16.51
N ASP A 159 -2.59 14.32 16.19
CA ASP A 159 -3.28 15.28 17.04
C ASP A 159 -3.82 14.59 18.30
N PRO A 160 -3.30 14.92 19.50
CA PRO A 160 -3.74 14.27 20.73
C PRO A 160 -5.20 14.61 21.09
N ALA A 161 -5.72 15.74 20.62
CA ALA A 161 -7.12 16.12 20.81
C ALA A 161 -8.03 15.50 19.75
N ARG A 162 -7.49 15.14 18.58
CA ARG A 162 -8.21 14.49 17.48
C ARG A 162 -7.38 13.33 16.91
N PRO A 163 -7.36 12.14 17.55
CA PRO A 163 -6.44 11.04 17.22
C PRO A 163 -6.55 10.45 15.80
N ARG A 164 -7.50 10.92 15.00
CA ARG A 164 -7.70 10.57 13.59
C ARG A 164 -7.01 11.54 12.63
N PHE A 165 -6.36 12.58 13.12
CA PHE A 165 -5.83 13.65 12.28
C PHE A 165 -4.38 13.95 12.64
N TRP A 166 -3.64 14.46 11.66
CA TRP A 166 -2.27 14.96 11.89
C TRP A 166 -2.28 16.40 12.43
N THR A 167 -1.32 16.71 13.30
CA THR A 167 -0.95 18.11 13.62
C THR A 167 -0.07 18.71 12.54
N ALA A 168 0.82 17.90 11.96
CA ALA A 168 1.72 18.30 10.89
C ALA A 168 0.97 18.74 9.63
N ASP A 169 1.67 19.49 8.78
CA ASP A 169 1.21 19.66 7.40
C ASP A 169 1.22 18.32 6.67
N SER A 170 0.29 18.20 5.73
CA SER A 170 0.09 16.97 4.96
C SER A 170 0.25 17.25 3.48
N ARG A 171 0.27 16.19 2.67
CA ARG A 171 0.46 16.27 1.22
C ARG A 171 -0.88 15.98 0.51
N PRO A 172 -1.81 16.95 0.44
CA PRO A 172 -3.19 16.69 0.02
C PRO A 172 -3.33 16.28 -1.44
N THR A 173 -2.31 16.45 -2.29
CA THR A 173 -2.32 16.06 -3.71
C THR A 173 -1.75 14.66 -3.97
N ARG A 174 -1.28 13.98 -2.91
CA ARG A 174 -0.69 12.64 -2.94
C ARG A 174 -1.27 11.83 -1.78
N ALA A 175 -2.56 11.54 -1.90
CA ALA A 175 -3.35 10.93 -0.84
C ALA A 175 -3.96 9.60 -1.28
N ARG A 176 -4.44 8.83 -0.31
CA ARG A 176 -4.93 7.47 -0.52
C ARG A 176 -6.03 7.39 -1.55
N GLY A 177 -5.89 6.42 -2.45
CA GLY A 177 -6.91 6.09 -3.43
C GLY A 177 -7.18 7.16 -4.48
N TYR A 178 -6.30 8.16 -4.65
CA TYR A 178 -6.54 9.26 -5.61
C TYR A 178 -6.35 8.88 -7.07
N ARG A 179 -5.77 7.72 -7.38
CA ARG A 179 -5.44 7.29 -8.73
C ARG A 179 -5.57 5.77 -8.85
N TRP A 180 -6.63 5.30 -9.48
CA TRP A 180 -6.85 3.87 -9.65
C TRP A 180 -5.81 3.20 -10.56
N ALA A 181 -5.20 3.95 -11.49
CA ALA A 181 -4.24 3.44 -12.45
C ALA A 181 -2.77 3.50 -11.98
N ASP A 182 -2.50 4.06 -10.80
CA ASP A 182 -1.13 4.29 -10.32
C ASP A 182 -0.73 3.26 -9.26
N ALA A 183 0.25 2.40 -9.59
CA ALA A 183 0.72 1.31 -8.74
C ALA A 183 1.50 1.76 -7.48
N LYS A 184 1.65 3.07 -7.25
CA LYS A 184 2.20 3.59 -6.00
C LYS A 184 1.36 3.15 -4.82
N THR A 185 2.01 2.63 -3.77
CA THR A 185 1.34 2.08 -2.59
C THR A 185 0.37 3.05 -1.95
N ILE A 186 0.64 4.37 -1.94
CA ILE A 186 -0.32 5.35 -1.43
C ILE A 186 -1.63 5.30 -2.21
N PHE A 187 -1.62 5.09 -3.53
CA PHE A 187 -2.81 5.16 -4.37
C PHE A 187 -3.56 3.84 -4.46
N SER A 188 -2.87 2.72 -4.68
CA SER A 188 -3.52 1.43 -4.95
C SER A 188 -2.85 0.24 -4.25
N GLY A 189 -2.08 0.48 -3.19
CA GLY A 189 -1.44 -0.58 -2.40
C GLY A 189 -1.79 -0.53 -0.91
N MET A 190 -1.66 -1.67 -0.24
CA MET A 190 -1.80 -1.77 1.21
C MET A 190 -0.80 -2.75 1.80
N THR A 191 -0.45 -2.53 3.06
CA THR A 191 0.38 -3.44 3.85
C THR A 191 -0.35 -3.98 5.06
N THR A 192 0.01 -5.17 5.52
CA THR A 192 -0.56 -5.80 6.73
C THR A 192 0.32 -5.58 7.97
N ILE A 193 0.81 -4.34 8.14
CA ILE A 193 1.77 -3.98 9.21
C ILE A 193 1.05 -3.46 10.46
N LEU A 194 0.16 -2.48 10.27
CA LEU A 194 -0.68 -1.93 11.32
C LEU A 194 -2.11 -2.46 11.14
N PRO A 195 -2.91 -2.61 12.22
CA PRO A 195 -4.28 -3.10 12.08
C PRO A 195 -5.15 -2.18 11.21
N PRO A 196 -6.30 -2.66 10.71
CA PRO A 196 -7.24 -1.84 9.94
C PRO A 196 -7.53 -0.50 10.63
N ASN A 197 -7.75 0.55 9.82
CA ASN A 197 -8.00 1.91 10.28
C ASN A 197 -6.89 2.57 11.10
N SER A 198 -5.67 2.03 11.07
CA SER A 198 -4.47 2.68 11.61
C SER A 198 -3.97 3.79 10.70
N GLU A 199 -3.15 4.67 11.28
CA GLU A 199 -2.48 5.74 10.57
C GLU A 199 -1.49 5.22 9.51
N ILE A 200 -1.20 6.07 8.53
CA ILE A 200 -0.22 5.80 7.50
C ILE A 200 1.10 6.52 7.77
N CYS A 201 2.21 5.93 7.34
CA CYS A 201 3.52 6.52 7.54
C CYS A 201 4.43 6.30 6.33
N SER A 202 5.12 7.38 5.92
CA SER A 202 6.14 7.41 4.89
C SER A 202 6.97 8.69 5.05
N ARG A 203 8.00 8.87 4.20
CA ARG A 203 8.84 10.08 4.19
C ARG A 203 8.18 11.26 3.47
N THR A 204 8.51 12.49 3.92
CA THR A 204 7.98 13.75 3.37
C THR A 204 8.21 13.94 1.86
N ASN A 205 9.44 13.74 1.38
CA ASN A 205 9.85 14.12 0.02
C ASN A 205 9.82 12.99 -1.01
N GLY A 206 8.97 11.99 -0.75
CA GLY A 206 8.50 11.10 -1.79
C GLY A 206 9.08 9.72 -1.68
N ASP A 207 8.28 8.78 -1.22
CA ASP A 207 8.05 7.63 -2.05
C ASP A 207 6.60 7.27 -1.80
N ASP A 208 5.67 7.91 -2.52
CA ASP A 208 4.28 7.46 -2.69
C ASP A 208 4.18 5.92 -2.90
N LEU A 209 5.29 5.29 -3.26
CA LEU A 209 5.56 3.88 -3.41
C LEU A 209 5.90 3.09 -2.13
N ASN A 210 6.60 3.64 -1.13
CA ASN A 210 6.97 2.95 0.12
C ASN A 210 6.13 3.50 1.27
N VAL A 211 5.02 2.85 1.58
CA VAL A 211 4.06 3.36 2.56
C VAL A 211 3.70 2.23 3.53
N VAL A 212 3.81 2.52 4.83
CA VAL A 212 3.08 1.78 5.84
C VAL A 212 1.65 2.26 5.76
N GLY A 213 0.73 1.39 5.38
CA GLY A 213 -0.67 1.73 5.49
C GLY A 213 -1.59 0.58 5.13
N SER A 214 -2.47 0.32 6.06
CA SER A 214 -3.31 -0.87 6.11
C SER A 214 -4.62 -0.71 5.34
N VAL A 215 -5.51 -1.67 5.55
CA VAL A 215 -6.94 -1.48 5.28
C VAL A 215 -7.41 -0.24 6.01
N SER A 216 -8.23 0.56 5.35
CA SER A 216 -8.93 1.69 5.95
C SER A 216 -10.31 1.81 5.32
N SER A 217 -11.29 2.20 6.12
CA SER A 217 -12.67 2.34 5.63
C SER A 217 -13.41 3.40 6.43
N TYR A 218 -14.47 3.94 5.84
CA TYR A 218 -15.46 4.73 6.56
C TYR A 218 -16.51 3.84 7.25
N HIS A 219 -16.50 2.53 7.02
CA HIS A 219 -17.18 1.57 7.88
C HIS A 219 -16.60 1.60 9.30
N GLN A 220 -17.48 1.53 10.29
CA GLN A 220 -17.07 1.52 11.69
C GLN A 220 -16.41 0.19 12.04
N GLY A 221 -15.29 0.25 12.78
CA GLY A 221 -14.67 -0.90 13.42
C GLY A 221 -13.86 -1.83 12.53
N GLY A 222 -13.65 -1.51 11.25
CA GLY A 222 -12.90 -2.39 10.35
C GLY A 222 -12.99 -2.00 8.87
N GLY A 223 -12.74 -2.97 7.99
CA GLY A 223 -12.90 -2.84 6.54
C GLY A 223 -12.87 -4.20 5.84
N HIS A 224 -13.22 -4.23 4.56
CA HIS A 224 -13.25 -5.48 3.81
C HIS A 224 -11.89 -5.87 3.23
N VAL A 225 -11.63 -7.17 3.16
CA VAL A 225 -10.51 -7.77 2.43
C VAL A 225 -11.02 -8.82 1.45
N LEU A 226 -10.29 -8.97 0.35
CA LEU A 226 -10.41 -10.07 -0.60
C LEU A 226 -9.29 -11.07 -0.32
N MET A 227 -9.66 -12.31 -0.07
CA MET A 227 -8.74 -13.44 0.08
C MET A 227 -8.34 -13.97 -1.30
N GLY A 228 -7.22 -14.69 -1.37
CA GLY A 228 -6.70 -15.28 -2.60
C GLY A 228 -7.62 -16.32 -3.26
N ASP A 229 -8.54 -16.91 -2.51
CA ASP A 229 -9.56 -17.85 -3.01
C ASP A 229 -10.85 -17.16 -3.49
N GLY A 230 -10.92 -15.83 -3.40
CA GLY A 230 -12.07 -15.03 -3.80
C GLY A 230 -13.05 -14.71 -2.66
N ALA A 231 -12.83 -15.21 -1.44
CA ALA A 231 -13.68 -14.85 -0.31
C ALA A 231 -13.53 -13.38 0.07
N VAL A 232 -14.65 -12.71 0.35
CA VAL A 232 -14.66 -11.35 0.90
C VAL A 232 -14.98 -11.43 2.39
N LYS A 233 -14.11 -10.88 3.22
CA LYS A 233 -14.24 -10.90 4.69
C LYS A 233 -14.19 -9.49 5.25
N PHE A 234 -14.97 -9.21 6.29
CA PHE A 234 -14.84 -7.99 7.08
C PHE A 234 -13.83 -8.25 8.20
N ILE A 235 -12.77 -7.43 8.27
CA ILE A 235 -11.73 -7.55 9.30
C ILE A 235 -11.83 -6.36 10.24
N THR A 236 -11.95 -6.65 11.52
CA THR A 236 -12.06 -5.63 12.57
C THR A 236 -10.73 -4.95 12.85
N ASP A 237 -10.75 -3.69 13.28
CA ASP A 237 -9.56 -2.97 13.75
C ASP A 237 -8.96 -3.55 15.05
N SER A 238 -9.70 -4.42 15.75
CA SER A 238 -9.24 -5.19 16.91
C SER A 238 -8.55 -6.52 16.56
N ILE A 239 -8.26 -6.80 15.28
CA ILE A 239 -7.51 -8.01 14.90
C ILE A 239 -6.14 -8.02 15.59
N GLU A 240 -5.66 -9.20 15.97
CA GLU A 240 -4.33 -9.37 16.54
C GLU A 240 -3.27 -8.98 15.50
N ALA A 241 -2.57 -7.86 15.74
CA ALA A 241 -1.65 -7.22 14.81
C ALA A 241 -0.21 -7.11 15.37
N GLY A 242 0.15 -7.98 16.30
CA GLY A 242 1.49 -8.10 16.86
C GLY A 242 2.05 -6.80 17.44
N ASN A 243 3.36 -6.60 17.26
CA ASN A 243 4.05 -5.41 17.75
C ASN A 243 4.15 -4.34 16.66
N ALA A 244 3.30 -3.32 16.75
CA ALA A 244 3.29 -2.19 15.82
C ALA A 244 4.61 -1.40 15.74
N ARG A 245 5.51 -1.52 16.73
CA ARG A 245 6.84 -0.89 16.76
C ARG A 245 7.98 -1.85 16.37
N ALA A 246 7.69 -3.10 16.05
CA ALA A 246 8.71 -4.03 15.59
C ALA A 246 9.16 -3.68 14.17
N GLY A 247 10.48 -3.77 13.93
CA GLY A 247 11.03 -3.57 12.61
C GLY A 247 10.55 -4.61 11.61
N MET A 248 10.41 -4.18 10.36
CA MET A 248 9.96 -5.03 9.25
C MET A 248 11.04 -6.02 8.84
N VAL A 249 10.64 -7.13 8.23
CA VAL A 249 11.59 -8.02 7.54
C VAL A 249 12.10 -7.36 6.27
N TRP A 250 13.41 -7.41 6.09
CA TRP A 250 14.10 -6.81 4.96
C TRP A 250 15.38 -7.57 4.61
N ALA A 251 15.98 -7.26 3.46
CA ALA A 251 16.99 -8.13 2.85
C ALA A 251 18.27 -8.35 3.67
N SER A 252 18.64 -7.37 4.48
CA SER A 252 19.82 -7.40 5.36
C SER A 252 19.45 -7.40 6.84
N GLY A 253 18.18 -7.66 7.17
CA GLY A 253 17.72 -7.79 8.55
C GLY A 253 18.28 -9.05 9.22
N THR A 254 18.34 -9.02 10.54
CA THR A 254 18.78 -10.14 11.39
C THR A 254 17.69 -10.45 12.43
N GLY A 255 17.75 -11.65 13.02
CA GLY A 255 16.77 -12.08 14.02
C GLY A 255 15.33 -12.06 13.48
N ALA A 256 14.42 -11.38 14.18
CA ALA A 256 13.03 -11.24 13.78
C ALA A 256 12.84 -10.47 12.45
N GLN A 257 13.84 -9.67 12.04
CA GLN A 257 13.82 -8.94 10.75
C GLN A 257 14.47 -9.72 9.60
N ALA A 258 14.98 -10.94 9.86
CA ALA A 258 15.65 -11.73 8.84
C ALA A 258 14.67 -12.24 7.77
N PRO A 259 15.11 -12.36 6.50
CA PRO A 259 14.30 -12.96 5.44
C PRO A 259 13.83 -14.38 5.81
N GLY A 260 12.55 -14.66 5.62
CA GLY A 260 11.93 -15.95 5.97
C GLY A 260 11.49 -16.07 7.43
N SER A 261 11.73 -15.05 8.25
CA SER A 261 11.14 -14.98 9.60
C SER A 261 9.63 -14.78 9.54
N GLN A 262 8.96 -15.27 10.59
CA GLN A 262 7.55 -15.03 10.86
C GLN A 262 7.23 -13.52 10.86
N SER A 263 6.02 -13.15 10.46
CA SER A 263 5.53 -11.79 10.60
C SER A 263 5.59 -11.33 12.08
N PRO A 264 6.15 -10.15 12.37
CA PRO A 264 6.09 -9.58 13.72
C PRO A 264 4.74 -8.90 14.02
N TYR A 265 3.82 -8.88 13.04
CA TYR A 265 2.54 -8.17 13.09
C TYR A 265 1.36 -9.13 13.28
N GLY A 266 1.60 -10.25 13.96
CA GLY A 266 0.55 -11.15 14.42
C GLY A 266 -0.22 -11.84 13.30
N LEU A 267 -1.45 -12.25 13.60
CA LEU A 267 -2.39 -12.81 12.64
C LEU A 267 -2.59 -11.89 11.44
N TRP A 268 -2.71 -10.58 11.67
CA TRP A 268 -2.89 -9.61 10.60
C TRP A 268 -1.71 -9.63 9.61
N GLY A 269 -0.49 -9.61 10.13
CA GLY A 269 0.74 -9.74 9.36
C GLY A 269 0.81 -11.05 8.59
N ALA A 270 0.54 -12.17 9.27
CA ALA A 270 0.54 -13.51 8.69
C ALA A 270 -0.37 -13.60 7.47
N LEU A 271 -1.61 -13.10 7.58
CA LEU A 271 -2.60 -13.09 6.50
C LEU A 271 -2.15 -12.27 5.27
N GLY A 272 -1.24 -11.32 5.44
CA GLY A 272 -0.70 -10.58 4.29
C GLY A 272 0.49 -11.25 3.62
N THR A 273 1.06 -12.31 4.20
CA THR A 273 2.20 -13.00 3.60
C THR A 273 1.77 -14.22 2.80
N ARG A 274 2.40 -14.46 1.65
CA ARG A 274 2.05 -15.57 0.76
C ARG A 274 2.77 -16.89 1.10
N ALA A 275 3.92 -16.84 1.77
CA ALA A 275 4.81 -18.00 1.87
C ALA A 275 5.74 -17.95 3.11
N SER A 276 5.21 -17.50 4.25
CA SER A 276 5.93 -17.47 5.53
C SER A 276 5.68 -18.72 6.39
N LYS A 277 4.73 -19.58 5.97
CA LYS A 277 4.36 -20.86 6.62
C LYS A 277 3.85 -20.72 8.04
N GLU A 278 3.12 -19.64 8.29
CA GLU A 278 2.53 -19.36 9.61
C GLU A 278 1.25 -20.18 9.80
N VAL A 279 1.06 -20.75 10.99
CA VAL A 279 -0.16 -21.47 11.33
C VAL A 279 -1.22 -20.44 11.73
N ILE A 280 -2.23 -20.28 10.89
CA ILE A 280 -3.34 -19.33 11.11
C ILE A 280 -4.52 -20.08 11.76
N SER A 281 -4.98 -19.59 12.92
CA SER A 281 -6.25 -20.04 13.51
C SER A 281 -7.44 -19.33 12.86
N GLU A 282 -8.65 -19.91 12.95
CA GLU A 282 -9.87 -19.34 12.37
C GLU A 282 -10.10 -17.86 12.75
N PHE A 283 -10.56 -17.07 11.77
CA PHE A 283 -10.77 -15.62 11.84
C PHE A 283 -11.96 -15.16 10.99
#